data_AF-G3B2A5-F1
#
_entry.id   AF-G3B2A5-F1
#
_cell.length_a   1.000
_cell.length_b   1.000
_cell.length_c   1.000
_cell.angle_alpha   90.00
_cell.angle_beta   90.00
_cell.angle_gamma   90.00
#
_symmetry.space_group_name_H-M   'P 1'
#
loop_
_entity.id
_entity.type
_entity.pdbx_description
1 polymer ?
#
loop_
_entity_poly.entity_id
_entity_poly.type
_entity_poly.pdbx_seq_one_letter_code
_entity_poly.pdbx_strand_id
1 'polypeptide(L)'
;MVDRSESRAVSVTDPAKYNHRDILLFLQLLHSNGLIEPDNIVDKSNSDIVNDIATQWFKHKSTKLSTLKGLDIDAPWTQSQLQTLYQNLLDQNDDCSNTTELANKIYAERVKQLRNQLESSQETFTQLLKEQ
;
A
#
# COMPACT_ATOMS: atom_id res chain seq x y z
N MET A 1 27.63 14.96 -4.29
CA MET A 1 26.56 14.96 -5.30
C MET A 1 25.68 13.77 -4.94
N VAL A 2 24.63 14.00 -4.15
CA VAL A 2 23.72 12.90 -3.74
C VAL A 2 22.92 12.51 -4.96
N ASP A 3 23.01 11.24 -5.35
CA ASP A 3 22.31 10.71 -6.50
C ASP A 3 20.79 10.83 -6.28
N ARG A 4 20.12 11.65 -7.10
CA ARG A 4 18.67 11.86 -7.02
C ARG A 4 17.89 10.54 -7.22
N SER A 5 18.52 9.56 -7.85
CA SER A 5 17.97 8.24 -8.12
C SER A 5 17.83 7.41 -6.84
N GLU A 6 18.83 7.44 -5.95
CA GLU A 6 18.82 6.74 -4.66
C GLU A 6 17.82 7.39 -3.68
N SER A 7 17.80 8.72 -3.62
CA SER A 7 16.83 9.45 -2.78
C SER A 7 15.38 9.16 -3.18
N ARG A 8 15.11 9.00 -4.49
CA ARG A 8 13.79 8.63 -4.98
C ARG A 8 13.43 7.18 -4.65
N ALA A 9 14.38 6.26 -4.81
CA ALA A 9 14.22 4.84 -4.52
C ALA A 9 13.87 4.59 -3.04
N VAL A 10 14.62 5.18 -2.10
CA VAL A 10 14.33 5.12 -0.65
C VAL A 10 12.92 5.66 -0.36
N SER A 11 12.51 6.71 -1.09
CA SER A 11 11.23 7.34 -0.86
C SER A 11 10.04 6.51 -1.38
N VAL A 12 10.18 5.75 -2.48
CA VAL A 12 9.05 4.95 -3.02
C VAL A 12 8.87 3.63 -2.28
N THR A 13 9.88 3.18 -1.54
CA THR A 13 9.80 1.99 -0.69
C THR A 13 9.30 2.28 0.71
N ASP A 14 9.07 3.55 1.06
CA ASP A 14 8.54 3.97 2.36
C ASP A 14 7.03 3.67 2.45
N PRO A 15 6.58 2.77 3.36
CA PRO A 15 5.16 2.47 3.53
C PRO A 15 4.30 3.69 3.87
N ALA A 16 4.85 4.70 4.55
CA ALA A 16 4.09 5.85 5.04
C ALA A 16 3.54 6.76 3.91
N LYS A 17 4.05 6.62 2.68
CA LYS A 17 3.54 7.35 1.51
C LYS A 17 2.22 6.83 0.99
N TYR A 18 1.89 5.58 1.30
CA TYR A 18 0.74 4.89 0.75
C TYR A 18 -0.41 4.93 1.74
N ASN A 19 -1.60 5.22 1.26
CA ASN A 19 -2.78 5.03 2.09
C ASN A 19 -3.13 3.54 2.16
N HIS A 20 -3.95 3.15 3.15
CA HIS A 20 -4.38 1.76 3.33
C HIS A 20 -4.99 1.14 2.06
N ARG A 21 -5.69 1.91 1.22
CA ARG A 21 -6.29 1.38 -0.01
C ARG A 21 -5.21 1.00 -1.04
N ASP A 22 -4.15 1.80 -1.17
CA ASP A 22 -3.04 1.50 -2.07
C ASP A 22 -2.27 0.26 -1.61
N ILE A 23 -2.06 0.12 -0.30
CA ILE A 23 -1.44 -1.07 0.30
C ILE A 23 -2.34 -2.29 0.15
N LEU A 24 -3.64 -2.20 0.45
CA LEU A 24 -4.58 -3.31 0.29
C LEU A 24 -4.66 -3.82 -1.15
N LEU A 25 -4.64 -2.92 -2.13
CA LEU A 25 -4.58 -3.33 -3.54
C LEU A 25 -3.30 -4.11 -3.83
N PHE A 26 -2.16 -3.64 -3.35
CA PHE A 26 -0.87 -4.32 -3.54
C PHE A 26 -0.91 -5.74 -2.93
N LEU A 27 -1.35 -5.86 -1.68
CA LEU A 27 -1.45 -7.16 -1.00
C LEU A 27 -2.49 -8.08 -1.66
N GLN A 28 -3.60 -7.53 -2.15
CA GLN A 28 -4.58 -8.30 -2.93
C GLN A 28 -3.96 -8.87 -4.21
N LEU A 29 -3.16 -8.08 -4.93
CA LEU A 29 -2.48 -8.54 -6.16
C LEU A 29 -1.46 -9.63 -5.86
N LEU A 30 -0.66 -9.50 -4.79
CA LEU A 30 0.25 -10.54 -4.32
C LEU A 30 -0.51 -11.83 -4.00
N HIS A 31 -1.50 -11.74 -3.12
CA HIS A 31 -2.29 -12.88 -2.65
C HIS A 31 -3.02 -13.58 -3.81
N SER A 32 -3.64 -12.82 -4.73
CA SER A 32 -4.39 -13.39 -5.86
C SER A 32 -3.49 -14.13 -6.86
N ASN A 33 -2.18 -13.84 -6.87
CA ASN A 33 -1.18 -14.55 -7.68
C ASN A 33 -0.43 -15.64 -6.89
N GLY A 34 -0.90 -15.99 -5.69
CA GLY A 34 -0.29 -17.04 -4.86
C GLY A 34 1.04 -16.64 -4.21
N LEU A 35 1.42 -15.36 -4.25
CA LEU A 35 2.59 -14.84 -3.54
C LEU A 35 2.23 -14.54 -2.09
N ILE A 36 2.11 -15.59 -1.29
CA ILE A 36 1.66 -15.49 0.10
C ILE A 36 2.85 -15.29 1.03
N GLU A 37 3.84 -16.19 0.95
CA GLU A 37 5.01 -16.17 1.81
C GLU A 37 6.06 -15.17 1.30
N PRO A 38 6.84 -14.53 2.18
CA PRO A 38 7.91 -13.60 1.78
C PRO A 38 8.88 -14.20 0.76
N ASP A 39 9.20 -15.49 0.93
CA ASP A 39 10.09 -16.25 0.05
C ASP A 39 9.55 -16.32 -1.39
N ASN A 40 8.23 -16.33 -1.60
CA ASN A 40 7.65 -16.35 -2.94
C ASN A 40 7.91 -15.05 -3.70
N ILE A 41 8.03 -13.92 -2.98
CA ILE A 41 8.18 -12.59 -3.56
C ILE A 41 9.65 -12.33 -3.93
N VAL A 42 10.59 -12.92 -3.19
CA VAL A 42 12.03 -12.84 -3.47
C VAL A 42 12.53 -13.91 -4.45
N ASP A 43 11.76 -14.99 -4.67
CA ASP A 43 12.09 -16.03 -5.63
C ASP A 43 12.16 -15.47 -7.07
N LYS A 44 13.30 -15.68 -7.72
CA LYS A 44 13.55 -15.27 -9.11
C LYS A 44 12.63 -15.99 -10.10
N SER A 45 12.14 -17.18 -9.77
CA SER A 45 11.19 -17.91 -10.61
C SER A 45 9.87 -17.15 -10.80
N ASN A 46 9.53 -16.26 -9.86
CA ASN A 46 8.32 -15.43 -9.89
C ASN A 46 8.56 -14.02 -10.45
N SER A 47 9.73 -13.72 -11.03
CA SER A 47 10.07 -12.37 -11.49
C SER A 47 9.04 -11.78 -12.47
N ASP A 48 8.55 -12.58 -13.43
CA ASP A 48 7.54 -12.14 -14.39
C ASP A 48 6.22 -11.77 -13.70
N ILE A 49 5.78 -12.58 -12.73
CA ILE A 49 4.58 -12.33 -11.93
C ILE A 49 4.74 -11.05 -11.11
N VAL A 50 5.90 -10.86 -10.46
CA VAL A 50 6.17 -9.67 -9.66
C VAL A 50 6.19 -8.39 -10.51
N ASN A 51 6.80 -8.44 -11.70
CA ASN A 51 6.82 -7.31 -12.63
C ASN A 51 5.42 -6.99 -13.17
N ASP A 52 4.60 -8.02 -13.42
CA ASP A 52 3.22 -7.84 -13.82
C ASP A 52 2.38 -7.21 -12.70
N ILE A 53 2.54 -7.67 -11.45
CA ILE A 53 1.88 -7.06 -10.27
C ILE A 53 2.23 -5.58 -10.14
N ALA A 54 3.52 -5.21 -10.27
CA ALA A 54 3.94 -3.80 -10.22
C ALA A 54 3.25 -2.98 -11.32
N THR A 55 3.13 -3.54 -12.52
CA THR A 55 2.46 -2.91 -13.66
C THR A 55 0.95 -2.78 -13.44
N GLN A 56 0.30 -3.83 -12.97
CA GLN A 56 -1.13 -3.86 -12.66
C GLN A 56 -1.46 -2.83 -11.58
N TRP A 57 -0.70 -2.82 -10.49
CA TRP A 57 -0.86 -1.86 -9.40
C TRP A 57 -0.73 -0.42 -9.91
N PHE A 58 0.31 -0.11 -10.69
CA PHE A 58 0.53 1.25 -11.21
C PHE A 58 -0.57 1.71 -12.19
N LYS A 59 -1.13 0.79 -12.99
CA LYS A 59 -2.20 1.07 -13.94
C LYS A 59 -3.59 1.08 -13.31
N HIS A 60 -3.74 0.56 -12.10
CA HIS A 60 -5.04 0.43 -11.45
C HIS A 60 -5.66 1.80 -11.14
N LYS A 61 -6.99 1.89 -11.30
CA LYS A 61 -7.76 3.13 -11.10
C LYS A 61 -7.59 3.72 -9.69
N SER A 62 -7.47 2.86 -8.67
CA SER A 62 -7.22 3.29 -7.29
C SER A 62 -5.91 4.07 -7.18
N THR A 63 -4.83 3.51 -7.74
CA THR A 63 -3.51 4.13 -7.74
C THR A 63 -3.52 5.43 -8.53
N LYS A 64 -4.18 5.47 -9.70
CA LYS A 64 -4.36 6.71 -10.47
C LYS A 64 -5.08 7.81 -9.68
N LEU A 65 -6.05 7.44 -8.84
CA LEU A 65 -6.70 8.39 -7.95
C LEU A 65 -5.76 8.87 -6.83
N SER A 66 -4.90 8.00 -6.30
CA SER A 66 -3.91 8.36 -5.28
C SER A 66 -2.83 9.29 -5.86
N THR A 67 -2.39 9.08 -7.10
CA THR A 67 -1.43 9.99 -7.78
C THR A 67 -2.03 11.37 -7.99
N LEU A 68 -3.32 11.47 -8.35
CA LEU A 68 -4.03 12.76 -8.44
C LEU A 68 -4.14 13.47 -7.09
N LYS A 69 -4.03 12.74 -5.97
CA LYS A 69 -4.08 13.26 -4.60
C LYS A 69 -2.69 13.48 -3.98
N GLY A 70 -1.63 13.38 -4.77
CA GLY A 70 -0.26 13.71 -4.33
C GLY A 70 0.66 12.53 -4.06
N LEU A 71 0.27 11.29 -4.39
CA LEU A 71 1.22 10.17 -4.41
C LEU A 71 2.21 10.34 -5.58
N ASP A 72 3.46 10.64 -5.27
CA ASP A 72 4.51 10.92 -6.26
C ASP A 72 5.15 9.64 -6.82
N ILE A 73 4.47 9.02 -7.78
CA ILE A 73 4.93 7.84 -8.53
C ILE A 73 4.60 8.02 -10.01
N ASP A 74 5.62 7.93 -10.87
CA ASP A 74 5.53 8.15 -12.32
C ASP A 74 5.76 6.89 -13.16
N ALA A 75 6.20 5.79 -12.55
CA ALA A 75 6.44 4.51 -13.20
C ALA A 75 6.03 3.34 -12.29
N PRO A 76 5.77 2.14 -12.85
CA PRO A 76 5.68 0.91 -12.06
C PRO A 76 6.94 0.71 -11.22
N TRP A 77 6.78 0.10 -10.04
CA TRP A 77 7.92 -0.30 -9.23
C TRP A 77 8.80 -1.30 -9.99
N THR A 78 10.11 -1.21 -9.78
CA THR A 78 11.00 -2.33 -10.12
C THR A 78 10.75 -3.51 -9.18
N GLN A 79 11.14 -4.72 -9.59
CA GLN A 79 11.06 -5.90 -8.73
C GLN A 79 11.72 -5.66 -7.34
N SER A 80 12.90 -5.04 -7.32
CA SER A 80 13.59 -4.72 -6.07
C SER A 80 12.81 -3.70 -5.22
N GLN A 81 12.22 -2.67 -5.83
CA GLN A 81 11.41 -1.70 -5.08
C GLN A 81 10.16 -2.34 -4.48
N LEU A 82 9.49 -3.23 -5.21
CA LEU A 82 8.33 -3.97 -4.71
C LEU A 82 8.72 -4.89 -3.55
N GLN A 83 9.81 -5.65 -3.70
CA GLN A 83 10.35 -6.51 -2.64
C GLN A 83 10.71 -5.71 -1.38
N THR A 84 11.41 -4.59 -1.54
CA THR A 84 11.78 -3.72 -0.41
C THR A 84 10.55 -3.10 0.23
N LEU A 85 9.56 -2.63 -0.54
CA LEU A 85 8.32 -2.11 0.01
C LEU A 85 7.57 -3.18 0.82
N TYR A 86 7.48 -4.41 0.29
CA TYR A 86 6.87 -5.53 1.00
C TYR A 86 7.60 -5.84 2.31
N GLN A 87 8.93 -5.91 2.29
CA GLN A 87 9.71 -6.15 3.50
C GLN A 87 9.52 -5.04 4.52
N ASN A 88 9.55 -3.77 4.10
CA ASN A 88 9.33 -2.63 4.98
C ASN A 88 7.92 -2.65 5.61
N LEU A 89 6.91 -3.16 4.89
CA LEU A 89 5.57 -3.35 5.44
C LEU A 89 5.53 -4.44 6.52
N LEU A 90 6.23 -5.56 6.32
CA LEU A 90 6.36 -6.59 7.35
C LEU A 90 7.14 -6.08 8.57
N ASP A 91 8.22 -5.35 8.35
CA ASP A 91 9.04 -4.81 9.45
C ASP A 91 8.26 -3.80 10.32
N GLN A 92 7.29 -3.08 9.74
CA GLN A 92 6.38 -2.19 10.48
C GLN A 92 5.20 -2.92 11.15
N ASN A 93 5.00 -4.19 10.84
CA ASN A 93 3.92 -5.04 11.33
C ASN A 93 4.50 -6.36 11.80
N ASP A 94 5.24 -6.31 12.91
CA ASP A 94 6.02 -7.40 13.51
C ASP A 94 5.19 -8.64 13.94
N ASP A 95 3.88 -8.50 14.03
CA ASP A 95 2.91 -9.57 14.25
C ASP A 95 2.44 -10.26 12.95
N CYS A 96 2.85 -9.77 11.79
CA CYS A 96 2.51 -10.32 10.49
C CYS A 96 3.73 -11.02 9.87
N SER A 97 3.54 -12.26 9.44
CA SER A 97 4.59 -13.09 8.84
C SER A 97 4.45 -13.27 7.33
N ASN A 98 3.26 -13.01 6.78
CA ASN A 98 2.94 -13.23 5.37
C ASN A 98 1.93 -12.20 4.83
N THR A 99 1.68 -12.29 3.52
CA THR A 99 0.78 -11.38 2.79
C THR A 99 -0.64 -11.40 3.34
N THR A 100 -1.15 -12.55 3.78
CA THR A 100 -2.52 -12.71 4.26
C THR A 100 -2.72 -12.01 5.61
N GLU A 101 -1.81 -12.23 6.55
CA GLU A 101 -1.84 -11.60 7.87
C GLU A 101 -1.72 -10.08 7.75
N LEU A 102 -0.77 -9.62 6.93
CA LEU A 102 -0.59 -8.20 6.64
C LEU A 102 -1.85 -7.59 6.01
N ALA A 103 -2.48 -8.26 5.04
CA ALA A 103 -3.71 -7.78 4.41
C ALA A 103 -4.85 -7.64 5.43
N ASN A 104 -5.03 -8.63 6.30
CA ASN A 104 -6.05 -8.61 7.33
C ASN A 104 -5.83 -7.47 8.34
N LYS A 105 -4.59 -7.25 8.76
CA LYS A 105 -4.24 -6.15 9.69
C LYS A 105 -4.54 -4.79 9.08
N ILE A 106 -4.00 -4.50 7.88
CA ILE A 106 -4.25 -3.24 7.18
C ILE A 106 -5.74 -3.04 6.87
N TYR A 107 -6.48 -4.12 6.58
CA TYR A 107 -7.92 -4.07 6.39
C TYR A 107 -8.65 -3.62 7.67
N ALA A 108 -8.32 -4.23 8.81
CA ALA A 108 -8.91 -3.88 10.10
C ALA A 108 -8.64 -2.40 10.46
N GLU A 109 -7.43 -1.93 10.24
CA GLU A 109 -7.07 -0.52 10.43
C GLU A 109 -7.87 0.41 9.53
N ARG A 110 -8.03 0.05 8.25
CA ARG A 110 -8.82 0.84 7.30
C ARG A 110 -10.29 0.93 7.71
N VAL A 111 -10.87 -0.18 8.18
CA VAL A 111 -12.25 -0.18 8.70
C VAL A 111 -12.37 0.73 9.91
N LYS A 112 -11.42 0.67 10.84
CA LYS A 112 -11.39 1.57 12.02
C LYS A 112 -11.30 3.04 11.59
N GLN A 113 -10.40 3.37 10.66
CA GLN A 113 -10.25 4.73 10.14
C GLN A 113 -11.57 5.25 9.52
N LEU A 114 -12.24 4.42 8.71
CA LEU A 114 -13.51 4.79 8.09
C LEU A 114 -14.63 5.00 9.11
N ARG A 115 -14.69 4.18 10.16
CA ARG A 115 -15.65 4.36 11.27
C ARG A 115 -15.42 5.70 11.98
N ASN A 116 -14.17 6.00 12.34
CA ASN A 116 -13.84 7.27 12.99
C ASN A 116 -14.19 8.48 12.11
N GLN A 117 -13.97 8.39 10.79
CA GLN A 117 -14.37 9.45 9.85
C GLN A 117 -15.89 9.64 9.80
N LEU A 118 -16.64 8.54 9.84
CA LEU A 118 -18.11 8.59 9.88
C LEU A 118 -18.61 9.22 11.18
N GLU A 119 -18.08 8.79 12.32
CA GLU A 119 -18.43 9.32 13.65
C GLU A 119 -18.14 10.83 13.74
N SER A 120 -16.94 11.26 13.35
CA SER A 120 -16.58 12.69 13.32
C SER A 120 -17.48 13.52 12.41
N SER A 121 -17.89 12.96 11.26
CA SER A 121 -18.83 13.62 10.35
C SER A 121 -20.23 13.75 10.98
N GLN A 122 -20.69 12.73 11.71
CA GLN A 122 -21.97 12.75 12.43
C GLN A 122 -21.98 13.76 13.58
N GLU A 123 -20.88 13.83 14.34
CA GLU A 123 -20.71 14.81 15.40
C GLU A 123 -20.74 16.23 14.85
N THR A 124 -19.98 16.49 13.78
CA THR A 124 -19.95 17.79 13.09
C THR A 124 -21.36 18.19 12.61
N PHE A 125 -22.07 17.26 11.98
CA PHE A 125 -23.43 17.52 11.51
C PHE A 125 -24.41 17.82 12.65
N THR A 126 -24.32 17.05 13.74
CA THR A 126 -25.16 17.24 14.93
C THR A 126 -24.89 18.59 15.61
N GLN A 127 -23.63 19.02 15.63
CA GLN A 127 -23.24 20.33 16.15
C GLN A 127 -23.84 21.46 15.30
N LEU A 128 -23.71 21.39 13.98
CA LEU A 128 -24.28 22.38 13.06
C LEU A 128 -25.80 22.50 13.18
N LEU A 129 -26.51 21.40 13.44
CA LEU A 129 -27.96 21.41 13.67
C LEU A 129 -28.36 22.05 15.01
N LYS A 130 -27.49 22.03 16.02
CA LYS A 130 -27.75 22.65 17.34
C LYS A 130 -27.40 24.14 17.39
N GLU A 131 -26.54 24.59 16.47
CA GLU A 131 -26.13 25.99 16.34
C GLU A 131 -27.09 26.82 15.44
N GLN A 132 -28.15 26.19 14.91
CA GLN A 132 -29.30 26.82 14.24
C GLN A 132 -30.48 27.02 15.19
#